data_AF-A0A945H7N6-F1
#
_entry.id   AF-A0A945H7N6-F1
#
_cell.length_a   1.000
_cell.length_b   1.000
_cell.length_c   1.000
_cell.angle_alpha   90.00
_cell.angle_beta   90.00
_cell.angle_gamma   90.00
#
_symmetry.space_group_name_H-M   'P 1'
#
loop_
_entity.id
_entity.type
_entity.pdbx_description
1 polymer ?
#
loop_
_entity_poly.entity_id
_entity_poly.type
_entity_poly.pdbx_seq_one_letter_code
_entity_poly.pdbx_strand_id
1 'polypeptide(L)'
;MSLANNGNVVIALKTPYDDGTTHVVLSPMEFMGRLAALVPRPRVNLTRFHGVFSRGGLPPNSKLRKDVVPQKPVEEPENPKPKAYSMTWAQRLKRVFSIAIGKCEKCGGPVRIIASIEDPDVIQKILKHLGLEQPDDPHNRSPPVDLTDQQTTLF
;
A
#
# COMPACT_ATOMS: atom_id res chain seq x y z
N MET A 1 -2.89 27.50 23.81
CA MET A 1 -4.13 26.79 24.19
C MET A 1 -4.18 26.76 25.70
N SER A 2 -5.28 27.16 26.29
CA SER A 2 -5.51 27.13 27.73
C SER A 2 -6.83 26.43 28.05
N LEU A 3 -6.96 25.92 29.27
CA LEU A 3 -8.22 25.40 29.79
C LEU A 3 -8.95 26.50 30.54
N ALA A 4 -10.24 26.65 30.29
CA ALA A 4 -11.12 27.48 31.08
C ALA A 4 -11.53 26.75 32.37
N ASN A 5 -11.95 27.51 33.39
CA ASN A 5 -12.32 26.97 34.71
C ASN A 5 -13.48 25.95 34.66
N ASN A 6 -14.27 25.96 33.59
CA ASN A 6 -15.36 25.01 33.33
C ASN A 6 -14.91 23.75 32.57
N GLY A 7 -13.60 23.56 32.34
CA GLY A 7 -13.05 22.42 31.61
C GLY A 7 -13.09 22.56 30.09
N ASN A 8 -13.59 23.67 29.55
CA ASN A 8 -13.58 23.93 28.11
C ASN A 8 -12.20 24.35 27.61
N VAL A 9 -11.92 24.06 26.35
CA VAL A 9 -10.63 24.32 25.71
C VAL A 9 -10.69 25.65 24.97
N VAL A 10 -9.77 26.56 25.30
CA VAL A 10 -9.66 27.89 24.69
C VAL A 10 -8.46 27.92 23.74
N ILE A 11 -8.75 28.20 22.47
CA ILE A 11 -7.76 28.33 21.39
C ILE A 11 -7.69 29.81 20.99
N ALA A 12 -6.56 30.46 21.27
CA ALA A 12 -6.29 31.78 20.73
C ALA A 12 -6.06 31.68 19.22
N LEU A 13 -6.73 32.55 18.46
CA LEU A 13 -6.56 32.66 17.02
C LEU A 13 -5.27 33.39 16.71
N LYS A 14 -4.60 33.01 15.61
CA LYS A 14 -3.38 33.69 15.16
C LYS A 14 -3.68 35.13 14.68
N THR A 15 -4.85 35.32 14.08
CA THR A 15 -5.36 36.61 13.62
C THR A 15 -6.79 36.75 14.13
N PRO A 16 -7.19 37.89 14.72
CA PRO A 16 -8.58 38.11 15.10
C PRO A 16 -9.46 38.11 13.86
N TYR A 17 -10.72 37.71 14.03
CA TYR A 17 -11.74 37.90 12.98
C TYR A 17 -12.13 39.37 12.86
N ASP A 18 -12.79 39.73 11.76
CA ASP A 18 -13.29 41.08 11.50
C ASP A 18 -14.24 41.57 12.61
N ASP A 19 -14.97 40.65 13.25
CA ASP A 19 -15.86 40.92 14.40
C ASP A 19 -15.10 41.10 15.73
N GLY A 20 -13.76 41.08 15.72
CA GLY A 20 -12.90 41.25 16.90
C GLY A 20 -12.76 40.01 17.77
N THR A 21 -13.33 38.87 17.38
CA THR A 21 -13.19 37.62 18.14
C THR A 21 -11.75 37.09 18.06
N THR A 22 -11.15 36.86 19.23
CA THR A 22 -9.72 36.51 19.39
C THR A 22 -9.50 35.06 19.83
N HIS A 23 -10.52 34.42 20.40
CA HIS A 23 -10.43 33.09 20.97
C HIS A 23 -11.63 32.24 20.57
N VAL A 24 -11.39 30.96 20.30
CA VAL A 24 -12.43 29.95 20.10
C VAL A 24 -12.50 29.09 21.35
N VAL A 25 -13.70 28.99 21.93
CA VAL A 25 -13.98 28.12 23.08
C VAL A 25 -14.66 26.86 22.56
N LEU A 26 -14.08 25.69 22.84
CA LEU A 26 -14.58 24.39 22.41
C LEU A 26 -14.84 23.52 23.63
N SER A 27 -15.89 22.70 23.57
CA SER A 27 -15.99 21.59 24.51
C SER A 27 -14.86 20.58 24.28
N PRO A 28 -14.47 19.78 25.28
CA PRO A 28 -13.43 18.76 25.12
C PRO A 28 -13.72 17.78 23.97
N MET A 29 -14.99 17.40 23.78
CA MET A 29 -15.38 16.46 22.72
C MET A 29 -15.28 17.09 21.32
N GLU A 30 -15.71 18.34 21.16
CA GLU A 30 -15.56 19.06 19.89
C GLU A 30 -14.09 19.29 19.54
N PHE A 31 -13.27 19.57 20.54
CA PHE A 31 -11.83 19.71 20.35
C PHE A 31 -11.19 18.41 19.86
N MET A 32 -11.50 17.28 20.51
CA MET A 32 -11.02 15.96 20.10
C MET A 32 -11.50 15.59 18.68
N GLY A 33 -12.77 15.87 18.35
CA GLY A 33 -13.30 15.65 17.00
C GLY A 33 -12.58 16.46 15.92
N ARG A 34 -12.27 17.74 16.20
CA ARG A 34 -11.51 18.60 15.27
C ARG A 34 -10.06 18.16 15.12
N LEU A 35 -9.42 17.67 16.18
CA LEU A 35 -8.09 17.06 16.10
C LEU A 35 -8.10 15.78 15.26
N ALA A 36 -9.08 14.90 15.50
CA ALA A 36 -9.20 13.64 14.76
C ALA A 36 -9.42 13.88 13.26
N ALA A 37 -10.12 14.96 12.87
CA ALA A 37 -10.32 15.33 11.47
C ALA A 37 -9.02 15.70 10.72
N LEU A 38 -7.95 16.09 11.43
CA LEU A 38 -6.64 16.31 10.82
C LEU A 38 -5.93 15.00 10.46
N VAL A 39 -6.32 13.89 11.09
CA VAL A 39 -5.73 12.58 10.80
C VAL A 39 -6.34 12.04 9.51
N PRO A 40 -5.52 11.85 8.46
CA PRO A 40 -6.01 11.34 7.18
C PRO A 40 -6.51 9.90 7.32
N ARG A 41 -7.49 9.53 6.49
CA ARG A 41 -8.03 8.16 6.48
C ARG A 41 -6.91 7.14 6.24
N PRO A 42 -6.96 5.96 6.89
CA PRO A 42 -6.01 4.89 6.61
C PRO A 42 -5.97 4.54 5.12
N ARG A 43 -4.79 4.21 4.62
CA ARG A 43 -4.54 3.76 3.22
C ARG A 43 -4.76 4.84 2.15
N VAL A 44 -4.78 6.12 2.52
CA VAL A 44 -4.68 7.23 1.54
C VAL A 44 -3.24 7.71 1.41
N ASN A 45 -2.82 8.10 0.21
CA ASN A 45 -1.50 8.67 -0.02
C ASN A 45 -1.44 10.07 0.63
N LEU A 46 -0.63 10.22 1.67
CA LEU A 46 -0.47 11.47 2.41
C LEU A 46 0.36 12.49 1.62
N THR A 47 1.30 11.99 0.83
CA THR A 47 2.10 12.80 -0.09
C THR A 47 1.29 13.02 -1.37
N ARG A 48 0.59 14.15 -1.46
CA ARG A 48 -0.01 14.64 -2.70
C ARG A 48 0.98 15.57 -3.38
N PHE A 49 1.54 15.12 -4.50
CA PHE A 49 2.33 15.98 -5.35
C PHE A 49 1.40 16.92 -6.14
N HIS A 50 1.76 18.20 -6.22
CA HIS A 50 1.04 19.22 -6.97
C HIS A 50 1.89 19.72 -8.15
N GLY A 51 1.23 20.28 -9.17
CA GLY A 51 1.90 20.79 -10.36
C GLY A 51 2.69 19.71 -11.11
N VAL A 52 3.87 20.06 -11.59
CA VAL A 52 4.71 19.24 -12.49
C VAL A 52 5.03 17.84 -11.94
N PHE A 53 5.09 17.69 -10.61
CA PHE A 53 5.44 16.43 -9.94
C PHE A 53 4.24 15.54 -9.59
N SER A 54 3.00 15.97 -9.88
CA SER A 54 1.80 15.15 -9.69
C SER A 54 1.94 13.83 -10.46
N ARG A 55 1.33 12.71 -10.03
CA ARG A 55 1.18 11.53 -10.90
C ARG A 55 0.19 11.89 -12.01
N GLY A 56 0.69 12.16 -13.21
CA GLY A 56 -0.03 12.82 -14.29
C GLY A 56 0.60 14.16 -14.69
N GLY A 57 1.33 14.79 -13.74
CA GLY A 57 2.28 15.91 -13.83
C GLY A 57 1.70 17.23 -14.31
N LEU A 58 0.68 17.14 -15.12
CA LEU A 58 0.00 18.23 -15.71
C LEU A 58 -1.42 17.74 -16.07
N PRO A 59 -2.42 18.63 -16.23
CA PRO A 59 -3.66 18.21 -16.88
C PRO A 59 -3.31 17.45 -18.16
N PRO A 60 -4.06 16.39 -18.54
CA PRO A 60 -3.73 15.59 -19.73
C PRO A 60 -3.48 16.43 -21.01
N ASN A 61 -3.95 17.69 -21.04
CA ASN A 61 -3.79 18.68 -22.11
C ASN A 61 -2.78 19.82 -21.85
N SER A 62 -1.87 19.70 -20.90
CA SER A 62 -0.84 20.73 -20.73
C SER A 62 0.23 20.69 -21.82
N LYS A 63 0.72 21.88 -22.20
CA LYS A 63 1.77 22.01 -23.21
C LYS A 63 3.14 21.47 -22.75
N LEU A 64 3.45 21.58 -21.45
CA LEU A 64 4.77 21.25 -20.88
C LEU A 64 5.04 19.74 -20.64
N ARG A 65 4.08 18.85 -20.94
CA ARG A 65 4.21 17.41 -20.63
C ARG A 65 5.31 16.75 -21.44
N LYS A 66 5.49 17.24 -22.65
CA LYS A 66 6.45 16.77 -23.64
C LYS A 66 7.90 16.96 -23.20
N ASP A 67 8.16 17.94 -22.33
CA ASP A 67 9.51 18.31 -21.88
C ASP A 67 9.89 17.61 -20.56
N VAL A 68 8.90 17.26 -19.74
CA VAL A 68 9.11 16.67 -18.40
C VAL A 68 9.05 15.14 -18.42
N VAL A 69 8.11 14.58 -19.19
CA VAL A 69 7.99 13.12 -19.30
C VAL A 69 8.92 12.64 -20.42
N PRO A 70 9.89 11.75 -20.14
CA PRO A 70 10.76 11.23 -21.19
C PRO A 70 9.89 10.57 -22.27
N GLN A 71 10.00 11.08 -23.50
CA GLN A 71 9.27 10.52 -24.62
C GLN A 71 9.86 9.15 -24.98
N LYS A 72 8.98 8.20 -25.32
CA LYS A 72 9.42 6.93 -25.88
C LYS A 72 10.21 7.26 -27.17
N PRO A 73 11.45 6.76 -27.33
CA PRO A 73 12.18 6.94 -28.58
C PRO A 73 11.32 6.50 -29.76
N VAL A 74 11.28 7.31 -30.82
CA VAL A 74 10.65 6.95 -32.09
C VAL A 74 11.37 5.70 -32.58
N GLU A 75 10.65 4.58 -32.66
CA GLU A 75 11.18 3.33 -33.18
C GLU A 75 11.40 3.50 -34.70
N GLU A 76 12.66 3.74 -35.10
CA GLU A 76 13.12 3.36 -36.45
C GLU A 76 12.84 1.87 -36.66
N PRO A 77 12.64 1.40 -37.92
CA PRO A 77 12.42 -0.02 -38.20
C PRO A 77 13.71 -0.82 -38.00
N GLU A 78 14.12 -0.96 -36.74
CA GLU A 78 15.23 -1.79 -36.32
C GLU A 78 14.72 -3.20 -36.04
N ASN A 79 15.29 -4.14 -36.80
CA ASN A 79 15.64 -5.52 -36.44
C ASN A 79 15.13 -5.93 -35.05
N PRO A 80 14.28 -6.96 -34.89
CA PRO A 80 13.60 -7.25 -33.62
C PRO A 80 14.61 -7.41 -32.49
N LYS A 81 14.84 -6.30 -31.75
CA LYS A 81 15.64 -6.31 -30.53
C LYS A 81 15.01 -7.38 -29.64
N PRO A 82 15.80 -8.32 -29.07
CA PRO A 82 15.23 -9.30 -28.18
C PRO A 82 14.52 -8.53 -27.07
N LYS A 83 13.18 -8.63 -27.02
CA LYS A 83 12.35 -7.99 -26.01
C LYS A 83 13.06 -8.19 -24.68
N ALA A 84 13.43 -7.11 -24.01
CA ALA A 84 14.08 -7.16 -22.71
C ALA A 84 13.34 -8.20 -21.86
N TYR A 85 13.99 -9.36 -21.69
CA TYR A 85 13.29 -10.60 -21.37
C TYR A 85 12.60 -10.39 -20.02
N SER A 86 11.27 -10.41 -20.03
CA SER A 86 10.52 -10.27 -18.80
C SER A 86 10.95 -11.41 -17.89
N MET A 87 11.55 -11.07 -16.75
CA MET A 87 11.99 -12.08 -15.78
C MET A 87 10.81 -13.00 -15.47
N THR A 88 11.00 -14.30 -15.67
CA THR A 88 9.97 -15.30 -15.36
C THR A 88 9.68 -15.29 -13.87
N TRP A 89 8.50 -15.76 -13.47
CA TRP A 89 8.14 -15.84 -12.05
C TRP A 89 9.21 -16.56 -11.20
N ALA A 90 9.77 -17.68 -11.70
CA ALA A 90 10.85 -18.40 -11.05
C ALA A 90 12.15 -17.59 -10.94
N GLN A 91 12.50 -16.80 -11.97
CA GLN A 91 13.66 -15.91 -11.93
C GLN A 91 13.49 -14.77 -10.91
N ARG A 92 12.25 -14.30 -10.69
CA ARG A 92 11.94 -13.28 -9.67
C ARG A 92 12.07 -13.85 -8.26
N LEU A 93 11.52 -15.04 -8.00
CA LEU A 93 11.66 -15.72 -6.70
C LEU A 93 13.12 -15.95 -6.33
N LYS A 94 13.94 -16.39 -7.30
CA LYS A 94 15.38 -16.54 -7.10
C LYS A 94 16.06 -15.22 -6.74
N ARG A 95 15.64 -14.11 -7.35
CA ARG A 95 16.26 -12.79 -7.14
C ARG A 95 15.85 -12.14 -5.83
N VAL A 96 14.60 -12.28 -5.40
CA VAL A 96 14.04 -11.58 -4.23
C VAL A 96 14.14 -12.42 -2.97
N PHE A 97 13.84 -13.72 -3.06
CA PHE A 97 13.74 -14.61 -1.91
C PHE A 97 14.82 -15.69 -1.87
N SER A 98 15.76 -15.70 -2.83
CA SER A 98 16.78 -16.75 -2.97
C SER A 98 16.21 -18.17 -3.12
N ILE A 99 14.96 -18.30 -3.57
CA ILE A 99 14.29 -19.61 -3.78
C ILE A 99 14.50 -20.06 -5.23
N ALA A 100 15.12 -21.22 -5.44
CA ALA A 100 15.45 -21.75 -6.76
C ALA A 100 14.54 -22.91 -7.19
N ILE A 101 13.42 -22.61 -7.87
CA ILE A 101 12.43 -23.62 -8.31
C ILE A 101 12.68 -24.11 -9.75
N GLY A 102 13.53 -23.42 -10.52
CA GLY A 102 13.70 -23.69 -11.96
C GLY A 102 14.49 -24.97 -12.31
N LYS A 103 15.14 -25.60 -11.33
CA LYS A 103 15.93 -26.82 -11.52
C LYS A 103 15.50 -27.87 -10.50
N CYS A 104 15.40 -29.12 -10.92
CA CYS A 104 15.07 -30.22 -10.03
C CYS A 104 16.26 -30.52 -9.11
N GLU A 105 16.01 -30.70 -7.82
CA GLU A 105 17.05 -31.03 -6.83
C GLU A 105 17.66 -32.43 -7.03
N LYS A 106 16.90 -33.37 -7.63
CA LYS A 106 17.37 -34.74 -7.86
C LYS A 106 18.14 -34.93 -9.17
N CYS A 107 17.69 -34.28 -10.25
CA CYS A 107 18.24 -34.52 -11.60
C CYS A 107 18.80 -33.27 -12.30
N GLY A 108 18.65 -32.07 -11.72
CA GLY A 108 19.15 -30.82 -12.31
C GLY A 108 18.41 -30.34 -13.57
N GLY A 109 17.43 -31.11 -14.05
CA GLY A 109 16.63 -30.77 -15.23
C GLY A 109 15.69 -29.58 -15.02
N PRO A 110 15.18 -28.98 -16.10
CA PRO A 110 14.24 -27.87 -16.03
C PRO A 110 12.91 -28.32 -15.43
N VAL A 111 12.40 -27.60 -14.43
CA VAL A 111 11.10 -27.87 -13.80
C VAL A 111 10.03 -26.96 -14.40
N ARG A 112 8.85 -27.51 -14.67
CA ARG A 112 7.66 -26.76 -15.09
C ARG A 112 6.59 -26.87 -14.02
N ILE A 113 5.90 -25.77 -13.74
CA ILE A 113 4.74 -25.74 -12.84
C ILE A 113 3.57 -26.38 -13.57
N ILE A 114 2.99 -27.43 -12.99
CA ILE A 114 1.89 -28.20 -13.60
C ILE A 114 0.54 -27.82 -12.96
N ALA A 115 0.52 -27.59 -11.65
CA ALA A 115 -0.68 -27.20 -10.90
C ALA A 115 -0.31 -26.37 -9.67
N SER A 116 -1.27 -25.58 -9.18
CA SER A 116 -1.26 -24.97 -7.85
C SER A 116 -2.26 -25.74 -6.99
N ILE A 117 -1.88 -26.10 -5.77
CA ILE A 117 -2.74 -26.80 -4.80
C ILE A 117 -3.05 -25.80 -3.68
N GLU A 118 -4.32 -25.49 -3.48
CA GLU A 118 -4.76 -24.48 -2.51
C GLU A 118 -5.50 -25.10 -1.30
N ASP A 119 -5.98 -26.35 -1.43
CA ASP A 119 -6.73 -27.03 -0.36
C ASP A 119 -5.81 -27.46 0.80
N PRO A 120 -6.06 -26.98 2.04
CA PRO A 120 -5.17 -27.23 3.18
C PRO A 120 -5.08 -28.72 3.56
N ASP A 121 -6.19 -29.45 3.49
CA ASP A 121 -6.21 -30.89 3.80
C ASP A 121 -5.36 -31.71 2.82
N VAL A 122 -5.33 -31.29 1.55
CA VAL A 122 -4.52 -31.94 0.51
C VAL A 122 -3.05 -31.61 0.71
N ILE A 123 -2.73 -30.35 1.01
CA ILE A 123 -1.38 -29.89 1.32
C ILE A 123 -0.83 -30.69 2.52
N GLN A 124 -1.59 -30.80 3.61
CA GLN A 124 -1.18 -31.56 4.80
C GLN A 124 -0.93 -33.04 4.50
N LYS A 125 -1.82 -33.69 3.73
CA LYS A 125 -1.61 -35.10 3.31
C LYS A 125 -0.33 -35.28 2.50
N ILE A 126 -0.04 -34.36 1.58
CA ILE A 126 1.18 -34.39 0.75
C ILE A 126 2.42 -34.16 1.62
N LEU A 127 2.41 -33.13 2.48
CA LEU A 127 3.54 -32.81 3.36
C LEU A 127 3.84 -33.95 4.32
N LYS A 128 2.81 -34.57 4.90
CA LYS A 128 2.94 -35.75 5.76
C LYS A 128 3.57 -36.93 5.02
N HIS A 129 3.16 -37.17 3.77
CA HIS A 129 3.74 -38.24 2.95
C HIS A 129 5.21 -37.98 2.60
N LEU A 130 5.59 -36.71 2.42
CA LEU A 130 6.97 -36.30 2.11
C LEU A 130 7.85 -36.15 3.37
N GLY A 131 7.28 -36.25 4.58
CA GLY A 131 7.99 -36.04 5.84
C GLY A 131 8.40 -34.58 6.08
N LEU A 132 7.73 -33.63 5.44
CA LEU A 132 8.01 -32.19 5.50
C LEU A 132 6.98 -31.46 6.37
N GLU A 133 6.66 -32.01 7.54
CA GLU A 133 5.79 -31.34 8.51
C GLU A 133 6.52 -30.10 9.05
N GLN A 134 6.08 -28.92 8.62
CA GLN A 134 6.58 -27.66 9.13
C GLN A 134 5.62 -27.18 10.24
N PRO A 135 6.11 -26.82 11.43
CA PRO A 135 5.24 -26.28 12.48
C PRO A 135 4.56 -25.01 11.96
N ASP A 136 3.28 -24.84 12.29
CA ASP A 136 2.52 -23.63 11.98
C ASP A 136 3.30 -22.42 12.51
N ASP A 137 3.94 -21.66 11.62
CA ASP A 137 4.72 -20.50 12.01
C ASP A 137 3.75 -19.38 12.42
N PRO A 138 3.66 -18.99 13.71
CA PRO A 138 2.80 -17.92 14.16
C PRO A 138 3.22 -16.55 13.60
N HIS A 139 4.36 -16.46 12.91
CA HIS A 139 4.82 -15.24 12.23
C HIS A 139 4.07 -14.91 10.95
N ASN A 140 3.21 -15.81 10.43
CA ASN A 140 2.28 -15.40 9.41
C ASN A 140 1.26 -14.46 10.06
N ARG A 141 1.43 -13.15 9.86
CA ARG A 141 0.54 -12.10 10.35
C ARG A 141 -0.78 -12.17 9.57
N SER A 142 -1.52 -13.25 9.76
CA SER A 142 -2.91 -13.34 9.41
C SER A 142 -3.63 -12.16 10.06
N PRO A 143 -4.50 -11.45 9.33
CA PRO A 143 -5.33 -10.42 9.95
C PRO A 143 -6.02 -11.01 11.18
N PRO A 144 -6.05 -10.29 12.32
CA PRO A 144 -6.78 -10.74 13.49
C PRO A 144 -8.24 -10.97 13.10
N VAL A 145 -8.72 -12.18 13.38
CA VAL A 145 -10.05 -12.69 12.96
C VAL A 145 -11.19 -11.88 13.60
N ASP A 146 -10.91 -11.19 14.70
CA ASP A 146 -11.91 -10.47 15.51
C ASP A 146 -12.35 -9.09 14.96
N LEU A 147 -11.79 -8.62 13.83
CA LEU A 147 -12.12 -7.28 13.31
C LEU A 147 -13.34 -7.23 12.37
N THR A 148 -13.95 -8.37 12.02
CA THR A 148 -15.08 -8.44 11.08
C THR A 148 -16.47 -8.48 11.71
N ASP A 149 -16.59 -8.55 13.04
CA ASP A 149 -17.90 -8.70 13.71
C ASP A 149 -18.57 -7.40 14.16
N GLN A 150 -17.97 -6.23 13.92
CA GLN A 150 -18.69 -4.98 14.14
C GLN A 150 -19.60 -4.68 12.96
N GLN A 151 -20.82 -5.22 13.07
CA GLN A 151 -22.01 -4.81 12.33
C GLN A 151 -22.02 -3.30 12.15
N THR A 152 -21.93 -2.88 10.90
CA THR A 152 -22.13 -1.52 10.47
C THR A 152 -23.60 -1.15 10.67
N THR A 153 -23.98 -0.72 11.86
CA THR A 153 -25.23 0.01 12.08
C THR A 153 -24.97 1.49 11.80
N LEU A 154 -25.09 1.84 10.52
CA LEU A 154 -25.21 3.24 10.10
C LEU A 154 -26.59 3.76 10.53
N PHE A 155 -26.58 4.73 11.45
CA PHE A 155 -27.63 5.75 11.53
C PHE A 155 -27.37 6.83 10.49
#